data_AF-A0A3M6W024-F1
#
_entry.id   AF-A0A3M6W024-F1
#
_cell.length_a   1.000
_cell.length_b   1.000
_cell.length_c   1.000
_cell.angle_alpha   90.00
_cell.angle_beta   90.00
_cell.angle_gamma   90.00
#
_symmetry.space_group_name_H-M   'P 1'
#
loop_
_entity.id
_entity.type
_entity.pdbx_description
1 polymer ?
#
loop_
_entity_poly.entity_id
_entity_poly.type
_entity_poly.pdbx_seq_one_letter_code
_entity_poly.pdbx_strand_id
1 'polypeptide(L)'
;MTEVEIPKQCKAGVVVNEGPDFRIEVQMVDVPEPKDDELLLKLNCTGLCMSDVHFMLNDWAVPPMSTFNCKCAGHEGAGEVVKVGKNVTNWKIGDRGGVKPIWDVCHNCEQCWNGRENYCPNAAYTGLVATGTYQQYITSPARYTSRIPDGVSDEVAAPIMCSASTMHRALWDSGLRAGNFVVFPGGGGGVGIQGVQLAKAMGMRPVVVDSGAAKKDLSFKMGAEAFVDFKEHEDVAANVKEVCDGVGAHGVLVTAYQSYKDAISFIADRIGGKIMCIALPPAGAINLGSDPNLFIFKNMSIIGTLVGTMQDTAACLDYARRGLLKQIMDSDGSSVHTTPSLRGHAHDNVPGKTDVDSHFRLEREAEADRPDESSAAAESPPPFSSHNFPSRYFPAPSPADPYKALVTGCETSSALPALAPQDHPSAPAPPFEEEERPASE
;
A
#
# COMPACT_ATOMS: atom_id res chain seq x y z
N MET A 1 -3.28 9.02 -35.31
CA MET A 1 -3.61 8.96 -33.88
C MET A 1 -4.50 10.14 -33.63
N THR A 2 -5.77 9.91 -33.26
CA THR A 2 -6.68 10.98 -32.88
C THR A 2 -6.06 11.73 -31.70
N GLU A 3 -5.91 13.04 -31.86
CA GLU A 3 -5.32 13.90 -30.84
C GLU A 3 -6.33 13.99 -29.70
N VAL A 4 -6.04 13.32 -28.57
CA VAL A 4 -6.93 13.32 -27.40
C VAL A 4 -7.09 14.77 -26.93
N GLU A 5 -8.31 15.29 -26.97
CA GLU A 5 -8.61 16.62 -26.48
C GLU A 5 -8.51 16.63 -24.95
N ILE A 6 -7.51 17.36 -24.44
CA ILE A 6 -7.28 17.50 -23.00
C ILE A 6 -7.96 18.80 -22.55
N PRO A 7 -8.97 18.75 -21.67
CA PRO A 7 -9.66 19.95 -21.22
C PRO A 7 -8.73 20.80 -20.34
N LYS A 8 -8.99 22.11 -20.27
CA LYS A 8 -8.23 23.00 -19.37
C LYS A 8 -8.47 22.71 -17.89
N GLN A 9 -9.68 22.25 -17.56
CA GLN A 9 -10.10 21.93 -16.20
C GLN A 9 -10.80 20.58 -16.14
N CYS A 10 -10.79 19.96 -14.97
CA CYS A 10 -11.44 18.69 -14.73
C CYS A 10 -12.00 18.60 -13.30
N LYS A 11 -12.90 17.64 -13.06
CA LYS A 11 -13.47 17.37 -11.74
C LYS A 11 -12.42 16.72 -10.83
N ALA A 12 -12.34 17.18 -9.59
CA ALA A 12 -11.55 16.59 -8.53
C ALA A 12 -12.28 16.62 -7.19
N GLY A 13 -12.09 15.58 -6.38
CA GLY A 13 -12.48 15.53 -4.98
C GLY A 13 -11.45 16.27 -4.13
N VAL A 14 -11.76 17.52 -3.81
CA VAL A 14 -10.92 18.40 -3.01
C VAL A 14 -11.27 18.23 -1.53
N VAL A 15 -10.25 17.97 -0.71
CA VAL A 15 -10.37 17.89 0.73
C VAL A 15 -10.53 19.29 1.30
N VAL A 16 -11.60 19.50 2.07
CA VAL A 16 -11.89 20.75 2.76
C VAL A 16 -11.96 20.49 4.26
N ASN A 17 -11.37 21.38 5.04
CA ASN A 17 -11.24 21.26 6.50
C ASN A 17 -10.51 19.98 6.95
N GLU A 18 -9.32 19.71 6.39
CA GLU A 18 -8.46 18.62 6.82
C GLU A 18 -8.36 18.52 8.35
N GLY A 19 -8.52 17.31 8.88
CA GLY A 19 -8.71 17.05 10.31
C GLY A 19 -9.99 16.24 10.59
N PRO A 20 -10.42 16.16 11.86
CA PRO A 20 -11.61 15.38 12.26
C PRO A 20 -12.92 15.75 11.54
N ASP A 21 -13.02 16.98 11.05
CA ASP A 21 -14.21 17.53 10.37
C ASP A 21 -14.05 17.61 8.84
N PHE A 22 -13.12 16.85 8.27
CA PHE A 22 -12.87 16.87 6.84
C PHE A 22 -14.14 16.51 6.04
N ARG A 23 -14.23 17.08 4.85
CA ARG A 23 -15.17 16.64 3.82
C ARG A 23 -14.50 16.69 2.45
N ILE A 24 -15.08 15.98 1.50
CA ILE A 24 -14.65 16.04 0.10
C ILE A 24 -15.68 16.85 -0.66
N GLU A 25 -15.23 17.86 -1.40
CA GLU A 25 -16.05 18.62 -2.33
C GLU A 25 -15.61 18.33 -3.76
N VAL A 26 -16.55 18.04 -4.65
CA VAL A 26 -16.25 17.96 -6.08
C VAL A 26 -16.09 19.37 -6.62
N GLN A 27 -14.88 19.71 -7.06
CA GLN A 27 -14.52 21.03 -7.58
C GLN A 27 -13.91 20.89 -8.99
N MET A 28 -14.02 21.95 -9.79
CA MET A 28 -13.25 22.06 -11.03
C MET A 28 -11.84 22.55 -10.70
N VAL A 29 -10.83 21.81 -11.14
CA VAL A 29 -9.41 22.15 -10.96
C VAL A 29 -8.70 22.15 -12.32
N ASP A 30 -7.60 22.87 -12.44
CA ASP A 30 -6.82 22.89 -13.67
C ASP A 30 -6.21 21.51 -13.94
N VAL A 31 -6.27 21.07 -15.21
CA VAL A 31 -5.59 19.84 -15.63
C VAL A 31 -4.08 20.10 -15.60
N PRO A 32 -3.29 19.29 -14.88
CA PRO A 32 -1.86 19.53 -14.76
C PRO A 32 -1.14 19.23 -16.08
N GLU A 33 -0.11 20.01 -16.37
CA GLU A 33 0.79 19.75 -17.49
C GLU A 33 1.93 18.80 -17.04
N PRO A 34 2.19 17.69 -17.73
CA PRO A 34 3.29 16.79 -17.37
C PRO A 34 4.65 17.47 -17.61
N LYS A 35 5.57 17.30 -16.67
CA LYS A 35 6.99 17.67 -16.88
C LYS A 35 7.65 16.78 -17.93
N ASP A 36 8.89 17.11 -18.28
CA ASP A 36 9.68 16.42 -19.32
C ASP A 36 9.77 14.89 -19.14
N ASP A 37 9.81 14.39 -17.90
CA ASP A 37 9.93 12.96 -17.56
C ASP A 37 8.62 12.36 -16.99
N GLU A 38 7.50 13.08 -17.12
CA GLU A 38 6.20 12.68 -16.58
C GLU A 38 5.22 12.28 -17.70
N LEU A 39 4.20 11.54 -17.29
CA LEU A 39 3.01 11.24 -18.06
C LEU A 39 1.87 12.12 -17.56
N LEU A 40 0.89 12.39 -18.42
CA LEU A 40 -0.46 12.78 -17.99
C LEU A 40 -1.39 11.60 -18.20
N LEU A 41 -2.04 11.14 -17.14
CA LEU A 41 -3.05 10.09 -17.18
C LEU A 41 -4.44 10.69 -17.03
N LYS A 42 -5.36 10.26 -17.91
CA LYS A 42 -6.80 10.37 -17.70
C LYS A 42 -7.24 9.13 -16.93
N LEU A 43 -7.60 9.30 -15.66
CA LEU A 43 -8.04 8.18 -14.83
C LEU A 43 -9.44 7.73 -15.27
N ASN A 44 -9.64 6.41 -15.35
CA ASN A 44 -10.96 5.81 -15.60
C ASN A 44 -11.64 5.47 -14.26
N CYS A 45 -10.84 5.03 -13.28
CA CYS A 45 -11.29 4.77 -11.92
C CYS A 45 -10.14 4.97 -10.92
N THR A 46 -10.51 5.12 -9.65
CA THR A 46 -9.60 5.06 -8.52
C THR A 46 -10.21 4.22 -7.41
N GLY A 47 -9.38 3.46 -6.70
CA GLY A 47 -9.78 2.83 -5.44
C GLY A 47 -9.95 3.86 -4.32
N LEU A 48 -10.72 3.45 -3.30
CA LEU A 48 -10.88 4.18 -2.04
C LEU A 48 -10.16 3.38 -0.95
N CYS A 49 -9.23 4.03 -0.25
CA CYS A 49 -8.43 3.34 0.76
C CYS A 49 -8.56 4.01 2.12
N MET A 50 -8.47 3.23 3.19
CA MET A 50 -8.44 3.76 4.56
C MET A 50 -7.27 4.71 4.78
N SER A 51 -6.14 4.51 4.10
CA SER A 51 -5.00 5.41 4.20
C SER A 51 -5.31 6.82 3.69
N ASP A 52 -6.20 6.96 2.68
CA ASP A 52 -6.67 8.28 2.25
C ASP A 52 -7.48 8.96 3.36
N VAL A 53 -8.32 8.19 4.05
CA VAL A 53 -9.11 8.68 5.18
C VAL A 53 -8.20 9.13 6.33
N HIS A 54 -7.13 8.38 6.63
CA HIS A 54 -6.16 8.78 7.65
C HIS A 54 -5.41 10.07 7.29
N PHE A 55 -5.03 10.26 6.02
CA PHE A 55 -4.46 11.53 5.56
C PHE A 55 -5.46 12.69 5.71
N MET A 56 -6.71 12.49 5.30
CA MET A 56 -7.74 13.54 5.41
C MET A 56 -8.14 13.85 6.87
N LEU A 57 -8.15 12.85 7.74
CA LEU A 57 -8.37 13.00 9.18
C LEU A 57 -7.17 13.65 9.89
N ASN A 58 -5.99 13.61 9.28
CA ASN A 58 -4.73 14.02 9.89
C ASN A 58 -4.50 13.33 11.26
N ASP A 59 -4.74 12.01 11.32
CA ASP A 59 -4.68 11.22 12.56
C ASP A 59 -3.43 10.33 12.67
N TRP A 60 -2.54 10.41 11.68
CA TRP A 60 -1.21 9.81 11.71
C TRP A 60 -0.15 10.82 12.14
N ALA A 61 0.97 10.31 12.67
CA ALA A 61 2.11 11.11 13.09
C ALA A 61 2.96 11.60 11.90
N VAL A 62 2.31 12.18 10.89
CA VAL A 62 2.92 12.78 9.69
C VAL A 62 2.38 14.20 9.52
N PRO A 63 3.10 15.10 8.81
CA PRO A 63 2.56 16.42 8.52
C PRO A 63 1.26 16.34 7.70
N PRO A 64 0.31 17.27 7.91
CA PRO A 64 -0.94 17.30 7.15
C PRO A 64 -0.71 17.53 5.65
N MET A 65 -1.60 17.05 4.81
CA MET A 65 -1.64 17.22 3.35
C MET A 65 -1.48 18.69 2.94
N SER A 66 -2.13 19.60 3.67
CA SER A 66 -2.04 21.04 3.46
C SER A 66 -0.62 21.60 3.59
N THR A 67 0.26 20.96 4.37
CA THR A 67 1.69 21.31 4.46
C THR A 67 2.39 21.20 3.11
N PHE A 68 1.97 20.24 2.27
CA PHE A 68 2.54 19.97 0.96
C PHE A 68 1.73 20.58 -0.18
N ASN A 69 0.73 21.41 0.14
CA ASN A 69 -0.23 21.96 -0.82
C ASN A 69 -0.98 20.85 -1.61
N CYS A 70 -1.09 19.65 -1.01
CA CYS A 70 -1.89 18.57 -1.56
C CYS A 70 -3.36 18.77 -1.17
N LYS A 71 -4.22 18.85 -2.17
CA LYS A 71 -5.67 19.12 -1.98
C LYS A 71 -6.55 17.91 -2.28
N CYS A 72 -6.04 16.93 -3.03
CA CYS A 72 -6.79 15.75 -3.42
C CYS A 72 -6.11 14.52 -2.81
N ALA A 73 -6.87 13.70 -2.09
CA ALA A 73 -6.40 12.39 -1.63
C ALA A 73 -6.55 11.33 -2.74
N GLY A 74 -6.38 10.06 -2.41
CA GLY A 74 -6.47 8.94 -3.34
C GLY A 74 -5.09 8.51 -3.85
N HIS A 75 -4.88 7.21 -3.96
CA HIS A 75 -3.60 6.66 -4.43
C HIS A 75 -3.72 5.31 -5.16
N GLU A 76 -4.90 5.05 -5.74
CA GLU A 76 -5.24 3.78 -6.40
C GLU A 76 -5.77 4.03 -7.81
N GLY A 77 -5.13 4.91 -8.57
CA GLY A 77 -5.61 5.34 -9.88
C GLY A 77 -5.26 4.35 -10.99
N ALA A 78 -6.20 4.13 -11.91
CA ALA A 78 -5.97 3.40 -13.17
C ALA A 78 -6.61 4.14 -14.35
N GLY A 79 -5.90 4.24 -15.46
CA GLY A 79 -6.39 4.93 -16.64
C GLY A 79 -5.44 4.91 -17.83
N GLU A 80 -5.60 5.89 -18.71
CA GLU A 80 -4.93 5.98 -20.00
C GLU A 80 -3.97 7.17 -20.06
N VAL A 81 -2.79 6.97 -20.65
CA VAL A 81 -1.84 8.04 -20.93
C VAL A 81 -2.38 8.90 -22.08
N VAL A 82 -2.64 10.17 -21.80
CA VAL A 82 -3.16 11.14 -22.79
C VAL A 82 -2.10 12.13 -23.26
N LYS A 83 -0.99 12.27 -22.51
CA LYS A 83 0.16 13.10 -22.90
C LYS A 83 1.44 12.55 -22.29
N VAL A 84 2.56 12.74 -22.98
CA VAL A 84 3.89 12.31 -22.55
C VAL A 84 4.87 13.49 -22.54
N GLY A 85 5.69 13.58 -21.51
CA GLY A 85 6.80 14.52 -21.44
C GLY A 85 7.86 14.24 -22.50
N LYS A 86 8.62 15.26 -22.90
CA LYS A 86 9.54 15.19 -24.05
C LYS A 86 10.68 14.19 -23.92
N ASN A 87 11.08 13.81 -22.69
CA ASN A 87 12.14 12.85 -22.43
C ASN A 87 11.61 11.41 -22.28
N VAL A 88 10.29 11.23 -22.24
CA VAL A 88 9.68 9.92 -22.08
C VAL A 88 9.72 9.17 -23.41
N THR A 89 10.55 8.14 -23.48
CA THR A 89 10.78 7.35 -24.71
C THR A 89 10.13 5.97 -24.70
N ASN A 90 9.75 5.48 -23.53
CA ASN A 90 9.21 4.13 -23.35
C ASN A 90 7.68 4.08 -23.31
N TRP A 91 6.98 5.21 -23.15
CA TRP A 91 5.50 5.29 -23.14
C TRP A 91 4.96 5.96 -24.39
N LYS A 92 3.73 5.61 -24.78
CA LYS A 92 2.98 6.29 -25.83
C LYS A 92 1.57 6.65 -25.35
N ILE A 93 0.98 7.64 -26.00
CA ILE A 93 -0.44 7.98 -25.82
C ILE A 93 -1.28 6.72 -26.12
N GLY A 94 -2.26 6.45 -25.27
CA GLY A 94 -3.09 5.24 -25.31
C GLY A 94 -2.58 4.07 -24.48
N ASP A 95 -1.34 4.11 -23.97
CA ASP A 95 -0.88 3.12 -22.99
C ASP A 95 -1.70 3.24 -21.70
N ARG A 96 -1.98 2.11 -21.04
CA ARG A 96 -2.66 2.12 -19.75
C ARG A 96 -1.68 2.11 -18.58
N GLY A 97 -1.92 2.99 -17.63
CA GLY A 97 -1.04 3.24 -16.49
C GLY A 97 -1.79 3.29 -15.16
N GLY A 98 -1.10 2.92 -14.11
CA GLY A 98 -1.60 2.96 -12.74
C GLY A 98 -0.71 3.77 -11.80
N VAL A 99 -1.36 4.47 -10.87
CA VAL A 99 -0.75 5.31 -9.84
C VAL A 99 -0.92 4.61 -8.49
N LYS A 100 0.19 4.52 -7.74
CA LYS A 100 0.34 3.75 -6.49
C LYS A 100 0.42 4.67 -5.26
N PRO A 101 0.34 4.13 -4.02
CA PRO A 101 0.63 4.85 -2.78
C PRO A 101 1.94 5.66 -2.81
N ILE A 102 2.97 5.10 -3.43
CA ILE A 102 4.24 5.78 -3.66
C ILE A 102 4.23 6.33 -5.08
N TRP A 103 4.34 7.65 -5.18
CA TRP A 103 4.41 8.41 -6.40
C TRP A 103 5.74 8.18 -7.12
N ASP A 104 6.83 8.21 -6.36
CA ASP A 104 8.18 7.99 -6.85
C ASP A 104 9.16 7.74 -5.70
N VAL A 105 10.35 7.27 -6.06
CA VAL A 105 11.47 6.98 -5.15
C VAL A 105 12.76 7.57 -5.73
N CYS A 106 13.85 7.59 -4.95
CA CYS A 106 15.11 8.18 -5.42
C CYS A 106 15.92 7.31 -6.38
N HIS A 107 15.64 6.00 -6.46
CA HIS A 107 16.39 5.02 -7.28
C HIS A 107 17.89 4.88 -6.96
N ASN A 108 18.36 5.51 -5.88
CA ASN A 108 19.79 5.66 -5.57
C ASN A 108 20.12 5.39 -4.10
N CYS A 109 19.25 4.69 -3.38
CA CYS A 109 19.50 4.27 -2.01
C CYS A 109 19.48 2.74 -1.89
N GLU A 110 20.04 2.23 -0.81
CA GLU A 110 20.08 0.80 -0.49
C GLU A 110 18.71 0.11 -0.66
N GLN A 111 17.65 0.75 -0.19
CA GLN A 111 16.30 0.19 -0.26
C GLN A 111 15.81 0.07 -1.70
N CYS A 112 16.13 1.05 -2.56
CA CYS A 112 15.78 0.99 -3.97
C CYS A 112 16.51 -0.13 -4.72
N TRP A 113 17.76 -0.43 -4.33
CA TRP A 113 18.56 -1.45 -5.00
C TRP A 113 18.27 -2.87 -4.51
N ASN A 114 17.68 -3.02 -3.33
CA ASN A 114 17.44 -4.31 -2.68
C ASN A 114 15.97 -4.77 -2.74
N GLY A 115 15.18 -4.28 -3.70
CA GLY A 115 13.77 -4.67 -3.85
C GLY A 115 12.90 -4.29 -2.65
N ARG A 116 13.26 -3.17 -2.01
CA ARG A 116 12.61 -2.57 -0.83
C ARG A 116 12.33 -1.09 -1.10
N GLU A 117 12.14 -0.67 -2.36
CA GLU A 117 11.98 0.73 -2.71
C GLU A 117 10.74 1.37 -2.06
N ASN A 118 9.78 0.55 -1.65
CA ASN A 118 8.65 0.95 -0.83
C ASN A 118 9.05 1.55 0.55
N TYR A 119 10.29 1.33 0.98
CA TYR A 119 10.89 1.93 2.18
C TYR A 119 11.93 3.01 1.84
N CYS A 120 11.91 3.57 0.62
CA CYS A 120 12.80 4.65 0.25
C CYS A 120 12.62 5.84 1.21
N PRO A 121 13.70 6.37 1.84
CA PRO A 121 13.59 7.53 2.72
C PRO A 121 13.22 8.82 1.98
N ASN A 122 13.35 8.82 0.64
CA ASN A 122 12.98 9.92 -0.25
C ASN A 122 11.71 9.58 -1.05
N ALA A 123 10.89 8.63 -0.59
CA ALA A 123 9.62 8.31 -1.24
C ALA A 123 8.67 9.51 -1.18
N ALA A 124 8.07 9.84 -2.32
CA ALA A 124 6.96 10.78 -2.38
C ALA A 124 5.65 9.99 -2.30
N TYR A 125 4.76 10.34 -1.37
CA TYR A 125 3.47 9.67 -1.20
C TYR A 125 2.39 10.38 -2.02
N THR A 126 1.66 9.60 -2.82
CA THR A 126 0.49 10.05 -3.58
C THR A 126 -0.65 10.38 -2.62
N GLY A 127 -1.34 11.50 -2.82
CA GLY A 127 -2.41 11.95 -1.93
C GLY A 127 -1.93 12.54 -0.60
N LEU A 128 -0.62 12.71 -0.41
CA LEU A 128 -0.03 13.40 0.76
C LEU A 128 1.00 14.43 0.33
N VAL A 129 2.13 13.98 -0.23
CA VAL A 129 3.23 14.85 -0.68
C VAL A 129 3.02 15.26 -2.13
N ALA A 130 2.62 14.30 -2.98
CA ALA A 130 2.13 14.56 -4.32
C ALA A 130 0.60 14.57 -4.33
N THR A 131 0.01 15.19 -5.36
CA THR A 131 -1.45 15.18 -5.56
C THR A 131 -2.00 13.75 -5.64
N GLY A 132 -3.25 13.55 -5.22
CA GLY A 132 -3.89 12.23 -5.17
C GLY A 132 -4.80 11.92 -6.37
N THR A 133 -5.28 10.69 -6.45
CA THR A 133 -6.02 10.14 -7.59
C THR A 133 -7.53 10.43 -7.57
N TYR A 134 -8.04 11.16 -6.57
CA TYR A 134 -9.42 11.65 -6.57
C TYR A 134 -9.59 12.84 -7.53
N GLN A 135 -9.19 12.67 -8.78
CA GLN A 135 -9.29 13.67 -9.85
C GLN A 135 -9.29 13.00 -11.22
N GLN A 136 -9.83 13.67 -12.23
CA GLN A 136 -9.93 13.10 -13.57
C GLN A 136 -8.60 12.95 -14.30
N TYR A 137 -7.67 13.87 -14.06
CA TYR A 137 -6.36 13.90 -14.70
C TYR A 137 -5.27 14.08 -13.67
N ILE A 138 -4.19 13.31 -13.82
CA ILE A 138 -3.07 13.33 -12.89
C ILE A 138 -1.76 13.15 -13.66
N THR A 139 -0.71 13.89 -13.27
CA THR A 139 0.63 13.59 -13.81
C THR A 139 1.20 12.34 -13.15
N SER A 140 2.29 11.77 -13.63
CA SER A 140 3.02 10.72 -12.89
C SER A 140 4.42 10.53 -13.49
N PRO A 141 5.48 10.33 -12.70
CA PRO A 141 6.82 10.06 -13.22
C PRO A 141 6.83 8.77 -14.03
N ALA A 142 7.16 8.88 -15.32
CA ALA A 142 7.06 7.78 -16.29
C ALA A 142 7.87 6.53 -15.88
N ARG A 143 8.93 6.73 -15.09
CA ARG A 143 9.79 5.66 -14.55
C ARG A 143 9.14 4.83 -13.45
N TYR A 144 8.12 5.34 -12.75
CA TYR A 144 7.53 4.69 -11.57
C TYR A 144 6.04 4.37 -11.74
N THR A 145 5.37 4.97 -12.73
CA THR A 145 4.03 4.58 -13.17
C THR A 145 3.99 3.11 -13.56
N SER A 146 2.98 2.37 -13.09
CA SER A 146 2.86 0.94 -13.39
C SER A 146 2.10 0.73 -14.69
N ARG A 147 2.64 -0.08 -15.61
CA ARG A 147 1.92 -0.45 -16.84
C ARG A 147 0.82 -1.44 -16.53
N ILE A 148 -0.38 -1.17 -17.00
CA ILE A 148 -1.51 -2.10 -16.89
C ILE A 148 -1.54 -2.94 -18.17
N PRO A 149 -1.33 -4.27 -18.10
CA PRO A 149 -1.29 -5.13 -19.28
C PRO A 149 -2.69 -5.34 -19.87
N ASP A 150 -2.73 -5.67 -21.16
CA ASP A 150 -3.94 -6.10 -21.84
C ASP A 150 -4.59 -7.31 -21.14
N GLY A 151 -5.92 -7.31 -21.11
CA GLY A 151 -6.73 -8.33 -20.41
C GLY A 151 -6.98 -8.07 -18.93
N VAL A 152 -6.36 -7.06 -18.32
CA VAL A 152 -6.70 -6.59 -16.96
C VAL A 152 -7.57 -5.34 -17.07
N SER A 153 -8.78 -5.35 -16.50
CA SER A 153 -9.63 -4.15 -16.48
C SER A 153 -9.12 -3.12 -15.48
N ASP A 154 -9.45 -1.85 -15.69
CA ASP A 154 -8.98 -0.78 -14.82
C ASP A 154 -9.56 -0.92 -13.40
N GLU A 155 -10.80 -1.43 -13.27
CA GLU A 155 -11.42 -1.71 -11.97
C GLU A 155 -10.74 -2.86 -11.20
N VAL A 156 -10.00 -3.74 -11.88
CA VAL A 156 -9.14 -4.74 -11.24
C VAL A 156 -7.76 -4.15 -10.97
N ALA A 157 -7.24 -3.33 -11.88
CA ALA A 157 -5.91 -2.72 -11.77
C ALA A 157 -5.81 -1.67 -10.65
N ALA A 158 -6.83 -0.84 -10.46
CA ALA A 158 -6.87 0.19 -9.42
C ALA A 158 -6.57 -0.36 -8.01
N PRO A 159 -7.30 -1.37 -7.50
CA PRO A 159 -6.99 -1.94 -6.19
C PRO A 159 -5.67 -2.72 -6.16
N ILE A 160 -5.15 -3.17 -7.31
CA ILE A 160 -3.81 -3.77 -7.37
C ILE A 160 -2.71 -2.75 -7.05
N MET A 161 -2.91 -1.47 -7.40
CA MET A 161 -1.92 -0.42 -7.15
C MET A 161 -1.59 -0.23 -5.66
N CYS A 162 -2.51 -0.58 -4.76
CA CYS A 162 -2.28 -0.54 -3.32
C CYS A 162 -2.60 -1.88 -2.66
N SER A 163 -3.88 -2.18 -2.46
CA SER A 163 -4.32 -3.30 -1.62
C SER A 163 -3.75 -4.67 -2.04
N ALA A 164 -3.81 -5.03 -3.32
CA ALA A 164 -3.31 -6.34 -3.75
C ALA A 164 -1.78 -6.41 -3.74
N SER A 165 -1.07 -5.38 -4.21
CA SER A 165 0.40 -5.35 -4.15
C SER A 165 0.93 -5.33 -2.70
N THR A 166 0.22 -4.67 -1.78
CA THR A 166 0.48 -4.74 -0.33
C THR A 166 0.34 -6.17 0.19
N MET A 167 -0.74 -6.87 -0.20
CA MET A 167 -0.95 -8.26 0.22
C MET A 167 0.08 -9.20 -0.39
N HIS A 168 0.48 -9.01 -1.65
CA HIS A 168 1.55 -9.79 -2.26
C HIS A 168 2.87 -9.62 -1.49
N ARG A 169 3.25 -8.38 -1.19
CA ARG A 169 4.43 -8.09 -0.38
C ARG A 169 4.32 -8.70 1.02
N ALA A 170 3.15 -8.60 1.67
CA ALA A 170 2.92 -9.18 2.99
C ALA A 170 3.06 -10.71 2.99
N LEU A 171 2.48 -11.39 2.01
CA LEU A 171 2.59 -12.84 1.84
C LEU A 171 4.03 -13.26 1.52
N TRP A 172 4.74 -12.47 0.72
CA TRP A 172 6.15 -12.71 0.41
C TRP A 172 7.05 -12.57 1.65
N ASP A 173 6.99 -11.41 2.32
CA ASP A 173 7.78 -11.09 3.52
C ASP A 173 7.45 -12.02 4.68
N SER A 174 6.21 -12.53 4.75
CA SER A 174 5.84 -13.56 5.73
C SER A 174 6.64 -14.84 5.57
N GLY A 175 7.18 -15.14 4.38
CA GLY A 175 7.86 -16.40 4.14
C GLY A 175 6.97 -17.64 4.34
N LEU A 176 5.65 -17.50 4.28
CA LEU A 176 4.71 -18.61 4.24
C LEU A 176 4.85 -19.37 2.92
N ARG A 177 4.38 -20.62 2.90
CA ARG A 177 4.52 -21.54 1.78
C ARG A 177 3.17 -22.16 1.41
N ALA A 178 3.10 -22.74 0.22
CA ALA A 178 1.94 -23.51 -0.19
C ALA A 178 1.58 -24.57 0.88
N GLY A 179 0.29 -24.74 1.14
CA GLY A 179 -0.25 -25.58 2.21
C GLY A 179 -0.34 -24.92 3.60
N ASN A 180 0.31 -23.78 3.83
CA ASN A 180 0.18 -23.07 5.11
C ASN A 180 -1.20 -22.40 5.26
N PHE A 181 -1.76 -22.46 6.46
CA PHE A 181 -2.95 -21.70 6.84
C PHE A 181 -2.63 -20.23 7.09
N VAL A 182 -3.40 -19.35 6.44
CA VAL A 182 -3.23 -17.90 6.54
C VAL A 182 -4.56 -17.28 6.96
N VAL A 183 -4.59 -16.70 8.15
CA VAL A 183 -5.79 -16.09 8.73
C VAL A 183 -5.81 -14.59 8.43
N PHE A 184 -6.93 -14.12 7.89
CA PHE A 184 -7.18 -12.72 7.56
C PHE A 184 -8.31 -12.16 8.45
N PRO A 185 -7.99 -11.58 9.62
CA PRO A 185 -8.98 -10.84 10.38
C PRO A 185 -9.32 -9.51 9.68
N GLY A 186 -10.61 -9.32 9.41
CA GLY A 186 -11.09 -8.32 8.45
C GLY A 186 -10.96 -8.77 6.98
N GLY A 187 -10.85 -10.08 6.74
CA GLY A 187 -10.62 -10.67 5.41
C GLY A 187 -11.74 -10.44 4.40
N GLY A 188 -12.95 -10.07 4.86
CA GLY A 188 -14.06 -9.72 3.98
C GLY A 188 -14.08 -8.24 3.56
N GLY A 189 -13.11 -7.43 3.98
CA GLY A 189 -12.94 -6.03 3.54
C GLY A 189 -11.94 -5.88 2.38
N GLY A 190 -11.79 -4.67 1.84
CA GLY A 190 -11.06 -4.39 0.59
C GLY A 190 -9.63 -4.93 0.52
N VAL A 191 -8.81 -4.76 1.56
CA VAL A 191 -7.42 -5.30 1.58
C VAL A 191 -7.40 -6.80 1.83
N GLY A 192 -8.18 -7.26 2.80
CA GLY A 192 -8.22 -8.66 3.22
C GLY A 192 -8.62 -9.61 2.09
N ILE A 193 -9.61 -9.21 1.29
CA ILE A 193 -10.12 -10.06 0.22
C ILE A 193 -9.13 -10.21 -0.95
N GLN A 194 -8.26 -9.22 -1.17
CA GLN A 194 -7.12 -9.36 -2.09
C GLN A 194 -6.13 -10.41 -1.56
N GLY A 195 -5.89 -10.39 -0.25
CA GLY A 195 -5.05 -11.35 0.45
C GLY A 195 -5.57 -12.78 0.33
N VAL A 196 -6.89 -12.98 0.44
CA VAL A 196 -7.55 -14.29 0.24
C VAL A 196 -7.27 -14.84 -1.16
N GLN A 197 -7.51 -14.03 -2.21
CA GLN A 197 -7.28 -14.45 -3.60
C GLN A 197 -5.81 -14.77 -3.86
N LEU A 198 -4.90 -13.90 -3.40
CA LEU A 198 -3.45 -14.09 -3.57
C LEU A 198 -2.94 -15.31 -2.80
N ALA A 199 -3.34 -15.49 -1.54
CA ALA A 199 -2.98 -16.66 -0.76
C ALA A 199 -3.44 -17.95 -1.47
N LYS A 200 -4.67 -17.99 -1.98
CA LYS A 200 -5.17 -19.13 -2.76
C LYS A 200 -4.35 -19.35 -4.03
N ALA A 201 -4.06 -18.29 -4.78
CA ALA A 201 -3.28 -18.35 -6.02
C ALA A 201 -1.82 -18.80 -5.77
N MET A 202 -1.26 -18.48 -4.61
CA MET A 202 0.07 -18.91 -4.14
C MET A 202 0.07 -20.30 -3.50
N GLY A 203 -1.06 -21.02 -3.54
CA GLY A 203 -1.20 -22.39 -3.01
C GLY A 203 -1.33 -22.47 -1.49
N MET A 204 -1.54 -21.35 -0.81
CA MET A 204 -1.80 -21.30 0.63
C MET A 204 -3.29 -21.56 0.93
N ARG A 205 -3.63 -21.66 2.22
CA ARG A 205 -4.96 -22.03 2.72
C ARG A 205 -5.59 -20.84 3.47
N PRO A 206 -6.24 -19.91 2.76
CA PRO A 206 -6.78 -18.70 3.38
C PRO A 206 -7.99 -18.99 4.29
N VAL A 207 -7.99 -18.43 5.48
CA VAL A 207 -9.10 -18.45 6.44
C VAL A 207 -9.51 -17.02 6.74
N VAL A 208 -10.78 -16.70 6.62
CA VAL A 208 -11.29 -15.35 6.88
C VAL A 208 -11.93 -15.29 8.26
N VAL A 209 -11.61 -14.25 9.02
CA VAL A 209 -12.33 -13.89 10.25
C VAL A 209 -13.02 -12.55 9.98
N ASP A 210 -14.34 -12.55 9.87
CA ASP A 210 -15.15 -11.34 9.68
C ASP A 210 -16.56 -11.56 10.24
N SER A 211 -17.55 -10.76 9.85
CA SER A 211 -18.95 -10.98 10.25
C SER A 211 -19.93 -10.77 9.09
N GLY A 212 -21.03 -11.51 9.12
CA GLY A 212 -22.16 -11.38 8.21
C GLY A 212 -22.09 -12.27 6.97
N ALA A 213 -23.27 -12.73 6.54
CA ALA A 213 -23.44 -13.69 5.45
C ALA A 213 -22.86 -13.20 4.10
N ALA A 214 -23.05 -11.92 3.76
CA ALA A 214 -22.54 -11.37 2.49
C ALA A 214 -21.00 -11.48 2.38
N LYS A 215 -20.28 -11.21 3.48
CA LYS A 215 -18.82 -11.34 3.51
C LYS A 215 -18.38 -12.80 3.51
N LYS A 216 -19.15 -13.68 4.16
CA LYS A 216 -18.93 -15.14 4.11
C LYS A 216 -19.01 -15.66 2.68
N ASP A 217 -20.07 -15.32 1.96
CA ASP A 217 -20.28 -15.74 0.57
C ASP A 217 -19.19 -15.18 -0.35
N LEU A 218 -18.85 -13.89 -0.20
CA LEU A 218 -17.76 -13.27 -0.94
C LEU A 218 -16.43 -13.98 -0.68
N SER A 219 -16.11 -14.27 0.58
CA SER A 219 -14.86 -14.92 0.98
C SER A 219 -14.71 -16.29 0.31
N PHE A 220 -15.75 -17.13 0.36
CA PHE A 220 -15.73 -18.43 -0.32
C PHE A 220 -15.63 -18.30 -1.84
N LYS A 221 -16.37 -17.36 -2.44
CA LYS A 221 -16.29 -17.08 -3.89
C LYS A 221 -14.87 -16.67 -4.32
N MET A 222 -14.14 -15.98 -3.45
CA MET A 222 -12.77 -15.51 -3.67
C MET A 222 -11.70 -16.53 -3.27
N GLY A 223 -12.09 -17.70 -2.77
CA GLY A 223 -11.19 -18.83 -2.53
C GLY A 223 -10.78 -19.05 -1.07
N ALA A 224 -11.47 -18.42 -0.11
CA ALA A 224 -11.34 -18.78 1.30
C ALA A 224 -11.65 -20.27 1.49
N GLU A 225 -10.83 -20.92 2.31
CA GLU A 225 -11.02 -22.31 2.71
C GLU A 225 -12.01 -22.42 3.89
N ALA A 226 -11.97 -21.44 4.80
CA ALA A 226 -12.91 -21.33 5.91
C ALA A 226 -13.26 -19.87 6.20
N PHE A 227 -14.40 -19.68 6.85
CA PHE A 227 -14.87 -18.40 7.35
C PHE A 227 -15.33 -18.57 8.80
N VAL A 228 -14.82 -17.73 9.69
CA VAL A 228 -15.18 -17.68 11.11
C VAL A 228 -15.90 -16.36 11.37
N ASP A 229 -17.18 -16.43 11.75
CA ASP A 229 -17.96 -15.25 12.08
C ASP A 229 -17.74 -14.82 13.54
N PHE A 230 -17.05 -13.71 13.76
CA PHE A 230 -16.73 -13.25 15.12
C PHE A 230 -17.95 -12.79 15.93
N LYS A 231 -19.14 -12.66 15.32
CA LYS A 231 -20.40 -12.39 16.03
C LYS A 231 -21.17 -13.65 16.39
N GLU A 232 -20.91 -14.77 15.71
CA GLU A 232 -21.59 -16.06 15.97
C GLU A 232 -20.81 -16.93 16.96
N HIS A 233 -19.54 -16.60 17.24
CA HIS A 233 -18.66 -17.37 18.12
C HIS A 233 -18.15 -16.53 19.30
N GLU A 234 -18.35 -17.02 20.52
CA GLU A 234 -17.79 -16.40 21.73
C GLU A 234 -16.26 -16.53 21.78
N ASP A 235 -15.74 -17.73 21.48
CA ASP A 235 -14.30 -17.99 21.37
C ASP A 235 -13.88 -18.12 19.89
N VAL A 236 -13.60 -16.97 19.30
CA VAL A 236 -13.14 -16.88 17.90
C VAL A 236 -11.81 -17.62 17.69
N ALA A 237 -10.91 -17.60 18.68
CA ALA A 237 -9.60 -18.22 18.57
C ALA A 237 -9.67 -19.75 18.56
N ALA A 238 -10.55 -20.35 19.38
CA ALA A 238 -10.82 -21.78 19.33
C ALA A 238 -11.37 -22.23 17.98
N ASN A 239 -12.28 -21.45 17.38
CA ASN A 239 -12.82 -21.74 16.05
C ASN A 239 -11.75 -21.63 14.96
N VAL A 240 -10.89 -20.59 15.02
CA VAL A 240 -9.74 -20.47 14.12
C VAL A 240 -8.80 -21.66 14.25
N LYS A 241 -8.53 -22.12 15.48
CA LYS A 241 -7.71 -23.31 15.73
C LYS A 241 -8.34 -24.55 15.10
N GLU A 242 -9.63 -24.77 15.29
CA GLU A 242 -10.36 -25.92 14.74
C GLU A 242 -10.26 -25.97 13.21
N VAL A 243 -10.55 -24.86 12.53
CA VAL A 243 -10.49 -24.81 11.05
C VAL A 243 -9.06 -24.86 10.52
N CYS A 244 -8.07 -24.41 11.31
CA CYS A 244 -6.66 -24.52 11.00
C CYS A 244 -6.07 -25.81 11.59
N ASP A 245 -6.59 -26.96 11.12
CA ASP A 245 -6.16 -28.34 11.44
C ASP A 245 -6.13 -28.74 12.92
N GLY A 246 -6.80 -28.00 13.79
CA GLY A 246 -6.80 -28.22 15.24
C GLY A 246 -5.55 -27.70 15.94
N VAL A 247 -4.61 -27.05 15.24
CA VAL A 247 -3.38 -26.49 15.83
C VAL A 247 -3.36 -24.97 15.80
N GLY A 248 -3.77 -24.33 14.69
CA GLY A 248 -3.76 -22.88 14.55
C GLY A 248 -3.10 -22.34 13.28
N ALA A 249 -3.08 -21.01 13.14
CA ALA A 249 -2.60 -20.34 11.94
C ALA A 249 -1.06 -20.39 11.79
N HIS A 250 -0.58 -20.58 10.55
CA HIS A 250 0.84 -20.39 10.24
C HIS A 250 1.16 -18.90 10.10
N GLY A 251 0.23 -18.14 9.52
CA GLY A 251 0.31 -16.70 9.39
C GLY A 251 -1.01 -16.03 9.74
N VAL A 252 -0.93 -14.86 10.37
CA VAL A 252 -2.06 -13.96 10.61
C VAL A 252 -1.74 -12.63 9.95
N LEU A 253 -2.47 -12.27 8.89
CA LEU A 253 -2.27 -11.03 8.14
C LEU A 253 -3.35 -10.04 8.56
N VAL A 254 -2.99 -9.09 9.44
CA VAL A 254 -3.95 -8.20 10.08
C VAL A 254 -4.37 -7.09 9.12
N THR A 255 -5.57 -7.20 8.55
CA THR A 255 -6.11 -6.23 7.58
C THR A 255 -7.16 -5.27 8.16
N ALA A 256 -7.59 -5.49 9.41
CA ALA A 256 -8.33 -4.53 10.22
C ALA A 256 -7.55 -4.23 11.51
N TYR A 257 -7.23 -2.97 11.78
CA TYR A 257 -6.31 -2.63 12.87
C TYR A 257 -6.89 -3.00 14.25
N GLN A 258 -8.21 -2.98 14.43
CA GLN A 258 -8.87 -3.37 15.68
C GLN A 258 -8.61 -4.83 16.06
N SER A 259 -8.28 -5.68 15.08
CA SER A 259 -8.01 -7.11 15.27
C SER A 259 -6.57 -7.42 15.68
N TYR A 260 -5.69 -6.42 15.81
CA TYR A 260 -4.33 -6.65 16.34
C TYR A 260 -4.35 -7.32 17.72
N LYS A 261 -5.34 -7.00 18.56
CA LYS A 261 -5.50 -7.60 19.90
C LYS A 261 -5.74 -9.11 19.86
N ASP A 262 -6.32 -9.63 18.77
CA ASP A 262 -6.69 -11.03 18.61
C ASP A 262 -5.65 -11.80 17.77
N ALA A 263 -4.71 -11.11 17.12
CA ALA A 263 -3.81 -11.72 16.15
C ALA A 263 -2.91 -12.81 16.76
N ILE A 264 -2.48 -12.64 18.01
CA ILE A 264 -1.62 -13.62 18.71
C ILE A 264 -2.40 -14.89 19.06
N SER A 265 -3.68 -14.79 19.43
CA SER A 265 -4.47 -15.95 19.81
C SER A 265 -4.81 -16.84 18.61
N PHE A 266 -4.91 -16.29 17.40
CA PHE A 266 -5.13 -17.05 16.17
C PHE A 266 -3.98 -17.96 15.76
N ILE A 267 -2.76 -17.72 16.25
CA ILE A 267 -1.63 -18.66 16.09
C ILE A 267 -1.88 -19.96 16.87
N ALA A 268 -2.63 -19.87 17.97
CA ALA A 268 -2.94 -20.97 18.88
C ALA A 268 -1.68 -21.79 19.22
N ASP A 269 -1.64 -23.09 18.94
CA ASP A 269 -0.54 -23.99 19.34
C ASP A 269 0.58 -24.07 18.30
N ARG A 270 0.50 -23.30 17.22
CA ARG A 270 1.47 -23.41 16.13
C ARG A 270 2.82 -22.83 16.51
N ILE A 271 3.87 -23.63 16.32
CA ILE A 271 5.26 -23.21 16.43
C ILE A 271 5.69 -22.53 15.13
N GLY A 272 6.41 -21.40 15.23
CA GLY A 272 6.90 -20.64 14.08
C GLY A 272 5.85 -19.71 13.47
N GLY A 273 4.74 -19.46 14.18
CA GLY A 273 3.65 -18.61 13.70
C GLY A 273 4.07 -17.16 13.47
N LYS A 274 3.54 -16.54 12.42
CA LYS A 274 3.90 -15.18 12.00
C LYS A 274 2.70 -14.25 11.98
N ILE A 275 2.86 -13.06 12.52
CA ILE A 275 1.86 -12.00 12.50
C ILE A 275 2.39 -10.88 11.63
N MET A 276 1.65 -10.56 10.56
CA MET A 276 2.00 -9.48 9.65
C MET A 276 1.19 -8.24 10.00
N CYS A 277 1.88 -7.15 10.31
CA CYS A 277 1.28 -5.84 10.55
C CYS A 277 1.09 -5.13 9.22
N ILE A 278 -0.16 -4.99 8.79
CA ILE A 278 -0.53 -4.31 7.55
C ILE A 278 -1.48 -3.15 7.83
N ALA A 279 -2.56 -3.38 8.58
CA ALA A 279 -3.50 -2.33 8.91
C ALA A 279 -2.83 -1.25 9.77
N LEU A 280 -3.09 0.01 9.47
CA LEU A 280 -2.49 1.15 10.14
C LEU A 280 -3.51 1.78 11.11
N PRO A 281 -3.30 1.71 12.43
CA PRO A 281 -4.14 2.40 13.39
C PRO A 281 -3.80 3.90 13.43
N PRO A 282 -4.69 4.74 13.99
CA PRO A 282 -4.33 6.11 14.38
C PRO A 282 -3.11 6.13 15.31
N ALA A 283 -2.37 7.24 15.31
CA ALA A 283 -1.14 7.36 16.08
C ALA A 283 -1.37 7.05 17.59
N GLY A 284 -0.59 6.11 18.13
CA GLY A 284 -0.66 5.72 19.54
C GLY A 284 -1.90 4.91 19.96
N ALA A 285 -2.80 4.58 19.03
CA ALA A 285 -4.04 3.87 19.37
C ALA A 285 -3.83 2.39 19.71
N ILE A 286 -2.78 1.76 19.19
CA ILE A 286 -2.48 0.34 19.40
C ILE A 286 -1.00 0.14 19.69
N ASN A 287 -0.72 -0.62 20.74
CA ASN A 287 0.60 -1.21 21.00
C ASN A 287 0.49 -2.72 20.77
N LEU A 288 1.41 -3.28 19.99
CA LEU A 288 1.40 -4.69 19.64
C LEU A 288 2.45 -5.45 20.47
N GLY A 289 2.02 -6.51 21.15
CA GLY A 289 2.88 -7.34 22.00
C GLY A 289 2.06 -8.29 22.89
N SER A 290 2.76 -9.19 23.58
CA SER A 290 2.19 -10.07 24.62
C SER A 290 3.32 -10.55 25.54
N ASP A 291 3.03 -11.51 26.43
CA ASP A 291 4.04 -12.16 27.27
C ASP A 291 5.20 -12.70 26.39
N PRO A 292 6.45 -12.25 26.61
CA PRO A 292 7.61 -12.75 25.88
C PRO A 292 7.76 -14.28 25.88
N ASN A 293 7.26 -14.96 26.91
CA ASN A 293 7.28 -16.42 26.97
C ASN A 293 6.53 -17.06 25.81
N LEU A 294 5.42 -16.47 25.35
CA LEU A 294 4.68 -16.97 24.19
C LEU A 294 5.57 -16.94 22.94
N PHE A 295 6.32 -15.86 22.74
CA PHE A 295 7.22 -15.72 21.60
C PHE A 295 8.40 -16.68 21.67
N ILE A 296 9.02 -16.81 22.85
CA ILE A 296 10.18 -17.68 23.07
C ILE A 296 9.79 -19.15 22.88
N PHE A 297 8.74 -19.61 23.56
CA PHE A 297 8.37 -21.03 23.53
C PHE A 297 7.67 -21.46 22.24
N LYS A 298 7.05 -20.54 21.50
CA LYS A 298 6.39 -20.85 20.21
C LYS A 298 7.18 -20.36 18.99
N ASN A 299 8.37 -19.80 19.16
CA ASN A 299 9.18 -19.23 18.07
C ASN A 299 8.36 -18.27 17.18
N MET A 300 7.57 -17.38 17.79
CA MET A 300 6.66 -16.50 17.05
C MET A 300 7.36 -15.24 16.55
N SER A 301 6.85 -14.67 15.45
CA SER A 301 7.35 -13.42 14.88
C SER A 301 6.22 -12.41 14.63
N ILE A 302 6.51 -11.13 14.89
CA ILE A 302 5.71 -9.99 14.45
C ILE A 302 6.53 -9.21 13.43
N ILE A 303 5.97 -9.00 12.25
CA ILE A 303 6.69 -8.43 11.10
C ILE A 303 5.85 -7.31 10.49
N GLY A 304 6.45 -6.12 10.34
CA GLY A 304 5.82 -5.01 9.63
C GLY A 304 6.02 -5.09 8.12
N THR A 305 5.00 -4.69 7.37
CA THR A 305 5.06 -4.54 5.90
C THR A 305 4.35 -3.26 5.47
N LEU A 306 4.84 -2.61 4.42
CA LEU A 306 4.32 -1.32 3.94
C LEU A 306 4.20 -1.35 2.42
N VAL A 307 2.98 -1.29 1.90
CA VAL A 307 2.66 -1.23 0.46
C VAL A 307 3.40 -2.29 -0.39
N GLY A 308 3.28 -2.20 -1.72
CA GLY A 308 4.03 -3.03 -2.66
C GLY A 308 5.14 -2.26 -3.37
N THR A 309 6.17 -2.99 -3.81
CA THR A 309 7.17 -2.54 -4.78
C THR A 309 6.61 -2.54 -6.20
N MET A 310 7.35 -1.98 -7.16
CA MET A 310 7.04 -2.14 -8.59
C MET A 310 6.90 -3.61 -8.99
N GLN A 311 7.74 -4.48 -8.43
CA GLN A 311 7.70 -5.91 -8.71
C GLN A 311 6.43 -6.57 -8.14
N ASP A 312 5.98 -6.16 -6.94
CA ASP A 312 4.74 -6.67 -6.35
C ASP A 312 3.51 -6.25 -7.18
N THR A 313 3.46 -5.00 -7.63
CA THR A 313 2.38 -4.53 -8.53
C THR A 313 2.40 -5.31 -9.84
N ALA A 314 3.57 -5.50 -10.45
CA ALA A 314 3.71 -6.28 -11.69
C ALA A 314 3.27 -7.74 -11.51
N ALA A 315 3.63 -8.38 -10.40
CA ALA A 315 3.20 -9.75 -10.08
C ALA A 315 1.67 -9.85 -9.94
N CYS A 316 1.05 -8.92 -9.18
CA CYS A 316 -0.40 -8.87 -9.04
C CYS A 316 -1.13 -8.64 -10.37
N LEU A 317 -0.61 -7.78 -11.24
CA LEU A 317 -1.16 -7.59 -12.59
C LEU A 317 -1.05 -8.86 -13.44
N ASP A 318 0.02 -9.66 -13.29
CA ASP A 318 0.11 -10.96 -13.95
C ASP A 318 -0.91 -11.97 -13.39
N TYR A 319 -1.09 -12.03 -12.07
CA TYR A 319 -2.16 -12.85 -11.47
C TYR A 319 -3.54 -12.46 -12.00
N ALA A 320 -3.83 -11.16 -12.10
CA ALA A 320 -5.08 -10.65 -12.67
C ALA A 320 -5.24 -11.03 -14.15
N ARG A 321 -4.19 -10.85 -14.96
CA ARG A 321 -4.18 -11.21 -16.38
C ARG A 321 -4.46 -12.70 -16.61
N ARG A 322 -4.05 -13.55 -15.65
CA ARG A 322 -4.30 -15.00 -15.65
C ARG A 322 -5.66 -15.39 -15.04
N GLY A 323 -6.50 -14.43 -14.68
CA GLY A 323 -7.82 -14.64 -14.10
C GLY A 323 -7.82 -15.09 -12.64
N LEU A 324 -6.69 -14.92 -11.93
CA LEU A 324 -6.52 -15.34 -10.54
C LEU A 324 -6.87 -14.24 -9.54
N LEU A 325 -6.86 -12.97 -9.97
CA LEU A 325 -7.45 -11.85 -9.24
C LEU A 325 -8.69 -11.38 -10.00
N LYS A 326 -9.81 -11.34 -9.30
CA LYS A 326 -11.11 -10.95 -9.82
C LYS A 326 -11.53 -9.60 -9.28
N GLN A 327 -12.36 -8.92 -10.05
CA GLN A 327 -13.01 -7.69 -9.62
C GLN A 327 -13.89 -7.94 -8.41
N ILE A 328 -13.86 -7.00 -7.47
CA ILE A 328 -14.57 -7.09 -6.20
C ILE A 328 -15.51 -5.88 -6.12
N MET A 329 -16.78 -6.09 -6.48
CA MET A 329 -17.83 -5.08 -6.40
C MET A 329 -18.90 -5.51 -5.40
N ASP A 330 -19.45 -4.53 -4.70
CA ASP A 330 -20.69 -4.64 -3.95
C ASP A 330 -21.88 -4.84 -4.88
N SER A 331 -23.01 -5.24 -4.30
CA SER A 331 -24.26 -5.54 -5.02
C SER A 331 -24.88 -4.35 -5.76
N ASP A 332 -24.52 -3.12 -5.39
CA ASP A 332 -24.92 -1.88 -6.05
C ASP A 332 -23.98 -1.49 -7.21
N GLY A 333 -22.95 -2.30 -7.49
CA GLY A 333 -21.95 -1.99 -8.51
C GLY A 333 -20.87 -1.02 -8.04
N SER A 334 -20.90 -0.57 -6.79
CA SER A 334 -19.77 0.12 -6.16
C SER A 334 -18.65 -0.87 -5.84
N SER A 335 -17.42 -0.39 -5.69
CA SER A 335 -16.29 -1.24 -5.32
C SER A 335 -16.40 -1.65 -3.84
N VAL A 336 -16.09 -2.92 -3.49
CA VAL A 336 -16.00 -3.39 -2.07
C VAL A 336 -14.95 -2.62 -1.25
N HIS A 337 -14.16 -1.81 -1.93
CA HIS A 337 -13.24 -0.84 -1.34
C HIS A 337 -13.95 0.39 -0.72
N THR A 338 -15.28 0.50 -0.76
CA THR A 338 -16.01 1.56 -0.06
C THR A 338 -16.01 1.32 1.46
N THR A 339 -15.33 2.19 2.19
CA THR A 339 -15.35 2.19 3.66
C THR A 339 -16.76 2.49 4.19
N PRO A 340 -17.22 1.87 5.29
CA PRO A 340 -18.52 2.20 5.90
C PRO A 340 -18.67 3.67 6.30
N SER A 341 -17.58 4.39 6.61
CA SER A 341 -17.61 5.83 6.91
C SER A 341 -17.99 6.67 5.69
N LEU A 342 -17.58 6.29 4.49
CA LEU A 342 -18.00 6.93 3.24
C LEU A 342 -19.43 6.53 2.86
N ARG A 343 -19.89 5.31 3.21
CA ARG A 343 -21.31 4.91 3.09
C ARG A 343 -22.23 5.64 4.06
N GLY A 344 -21.79 5.92 5.29
CA GLY A 344 -22.55 6.71 6.27
C GLY A 344 -22.75 8.15 5.83
N HIS A 345 -21.83 8.68 5.04
CA HIS A 345 -21.96 9.98 4.37
C HIS A 345 -22.80 9.95 3.08
N ALA A 346 -23.22 8.77 2.62
CA ALA A 346 -24.06 8.60 1.42
C ALA A 346 -25.55 8.33 1.72
N HIS A 347 -25.90 8.05 2.99
CA HIS A 347 -27.27 7.67 3.38
C HIS A 347 -27.93 8.62 4.39
N ASP A 348 -27.15 9.39 5.15
CA ASP A 348 -27.68 10.40 6.05
C ASP A 348 -27.83 11.72 5.31
N ASN A 349 -29.04 11.97 4.80
CA ASN A 349 -29.46 13.20 4.14
C ASN A 349 -29.46 14.38 5.15
N VAL A 350 -28.26 14.85 5.53
CA VAL A 350 -28.02 16.00 6.40
C VAL A 350 -27.90 17.24 5.51
N PRO A 351 -28.75 18.27 5.65
CA PRO A 351 -28.69 19.47 4.81
C PRO A 351 -27.28 20.11 4.86
N GLY A 352 -26.61 20.19 3.71
CA GLY A 352 -25.30 20.86 3.57
C GLY A 352 -24.07 19.96 3.45
N LYS A 353 -24.21 18.64 3.31
CA LYS A 353 -23.10 17.71 2.98
C LYS A 353 -23.43 16.98 1.67
N THR A 354 -22.58 17.11 0.66
CA THR A 354 -22.75 16.45 -0.64
C THR A 354 -22.25 15.01 -0.56
N ASP A 355 -23.07 14.07 -1.05
CA ASP A 355 -22.73 12.66 -1.20
C ASP A 355 -21.43 12.51 -2.01
N VAL A 356 -20.47 11.75 -1.48
CA VAL A 356 -19.42 11.17 -2.31
C VAL A 356 -20.06 9.97 -2.99
N ASP A 357 -20.51 10.15 -4.23
CA ASP A 357 -21.14 9.09 -5.01
C ASP A 357 -20.23 7.85 -4.99
N SER A 358 -20.82 6.69 -4.66
CA SER A 358 -20.16 5.38 -4.58
C SER A 358 -19.54 4.92 -5.92
N HIS A 359 -19.72 5.76 -6.95
CA HIS A 359 -19.19 5.66 -8.29
C HIS A 359 -18.23 6.84 -8.57
N PHE A 360 -16.98 6.78 -8.10
CA PHE A 360 -15.92 7.57 -8.76
C PHE A 360 -15.50 6.89 -10.07
N ARG A 361 -16.48 6.72 -10.97
CA ARG A 361 -16.27 6.45 -12.40
C ARG A 361 -16.20 7.80 -13.08
N LEU A 362 -15.04 8.12 -13.64
CA LEU A 362 -14.86 9.37 -14.35
C LEU A 362 -15.52 9.21 -15.72
N GLU A 363 -16.61 9.96 -15.96
CA GLU A 363 -17.46 9.84 -17.15
C GLU A 363 -16.64 9.86 -18.47
N ARG A 364 -16.93 8.93 -19.40
CA ARG A 364 -16.39 8.96 -20.77
C ARG A 364 -17.31 9.82 -21.64
N GLU A 365 -16.88 11.04 -21.97
CA GLU A 365 -17.57 11.86 -23.00
C GLU A 365 -17.17 11.42 -24.43
N ALA A 366 -18.14 11.50 -25.34
CA ALA A 366 -18.02 11.17 -26.77
C ALA A 366 -17.61 12.41 -27.60
N GLU A 367 -16.70 12.24 -28.57
CA GLU A 367 -16.05 13.28 -29.39
C GLU A 367 -17.02 14.09 -30.30
N ALA A 368 -16.83 15.42 -30.38
CA ALA A 368 -17.28 16.26 -31.49
C ALA A 368 -16.46 17.57 -31.66
N ASP A 369 -16.08 17.82 -32.93
CA ASP A 369 -15.28 18.87 -33.63
C ASP A 369 -14.93 20.25 -33.02
N ARG A 370 -13.67 20.65 -33.29
CA ARG A 370 -12.98 21.94 -33.01
C ARG A 370 -13.03 22.95 -34.17
N PRO A 371 -12.73 24.24 -33.88
CA PRO A 371 -11.75 25.00 -34.66
C PRO A 371 -10.75 25.81 -33.80
N ASP A 372 -9.89 26.58 -34.47
CA ASP A 372 -8.41 26.68 -34.37
C ASP A 372 -7.85 27.98 -33.70
N GLU A 373 -6.52 27.95 -33.46
CA GLU A 373 -5.52 29.04 -33.49
C GLU A 373 -4.86 29.67 -32.22
N SER A 374 -3.51 29.46 -32.18
CA SER A 374 -2.35 30.35 -31.90
C SER A 374 -2.15 30.99 -30.49
N SER A 375 -1.10 30.65 -29.71
CA SER A 375 0.36 30.92 -29.75
C SER A 375 0.80 32.17 -28.96
N ALA A 376 1.68 32.00 -27.95
CA ALA A 376 2.85 32.86 -27.70
C ALA A 376 3.67 32.44 -26.45
N ALA A 377 4.98 32.29 -26.69
CA ALA A 377 6.22 32.48 -25.92
C ALA A 377 6.28 32.48 -24.37
N ALA A 378 7.37 31.86 -23.92
CA ALA A 378 7.78 31.56 -22.57
C ALA A 378 8.73 32.60 -21.95
N GLU A 379 8.82 32.59 -20.61
CA GLU A 379 9.98 33.07 -19.86
C GLU A 379 10.35 32.05 -18.77
N SER A 380 11.66 31.86 -18.54
CA SER A 380 12.25 30.87 -17.62
C SER A 380 12.77 31.52 -16.34
N PRO A 381 12.61 30.89 -15.15
CA PRO A 381 13.44 31.21 -13.98
C PRO A 381 14.24 29.98 -13.43
N PRO A 382 15.22 30.21 -12.52
CA PRO A 382 16.51 29.50 -12.44
C PRO A 382 16.54 28.21 -11.57
N PRO A 383 17.65 27.44 -11.56
CA PRO A 383 17.69 26.09 -10.98
C PRO A 383 17.68 26.06 -9.45
N PHE A 384 17.06 25.01 -8.90
CA PHE A 384 16.92 24.78 -7.46
C PHE A 384 18.09 23.93 -6.91
N SER A 385 18.68 24.37 -5.79
CA SER A 385 19.70 23.64 -5.04
C SER A 385 19.05 22.66 -4.04
N SER A 386 19.43 21.39 -4.13
CA SER A 386 18.86 20.28 -3.36
C SER A 386 19.53 20.08 -2.00
N HIS A 387 19.44 21.00 -1.04
CA HIS A 387 19.90 20.75 0.34
C HIS A 387 18.89 21.28 1.37
N ASN A 388 17.97 20.41 1.80
CA ASN A 388 17.45 20.32 3.18
C ASN A 388 16.30 19.29 3.23
N PHE A 389 16.64 18.02 3.45
CA PHE A 389 15.69 17.05 3.99
C PHE A 389 16.37 16.34 5.17
N PRO A 390 15.98 16.64 6.42
CA PRO A 390 16.46 15.86 7.55
C PRO A 390 15.78 14.48 7.53
N SER A 391 16.58 13.48 7.21
CA SER A 391 16.28 12.06 7.45
C SER A 391 16.12 11.84 8.96
N ARG A 392 14.90 11.91 9.50
CA ARG A 392 14.44 11.29 10.76
C ARG A 392 13.09 11.89 11.15
N TYR A 393 12.01 11.15 10.93
CA TYR A 393 10.75 11.36 11.64
C TYR A 393 10.30 10.04 12.26
N PHE A 394 11.03 9.62 13.28
CA PHE A 394 10.45 8.92 14.42
C PHE A 394 10.42 9.94 15.57
N PRO A 395 9.31 10.10 16.31
CA PRO A 395 9.32 10.96 17.48
C PRO A 395 10.38 10.45 18.46
N ALA A 396 11.22 11.35 18.96
CA ALA A 396 12.09 11.04 20.09
C ALA A 396 11.21 10.60 21.28
N PRO A 397 11.60 9.58 22.06
CA PRO A 397 10.82 9.12 23.19
C PRO A 397 10.62 10.26 24.21
N SER A 398 9.39 10.34 24.73
CA SER A 398 8.96 11.29 25.76
C SER A 398 9.92 11.32 26.97
N PRO A 399 10.15 12.49 27.61
CA PRO A 399 11.02 12.61 28.79
C PRO A 399 10.57 11.84 30.04
N ALA A 400 9.44 11.13 30.00
CA ALA A 400 8.83 10.48 31.15
C ALA A 400 9.18 8.98 31.29
N ASP A 401 10.27 8.49 30.67
CA ASP A 401 10.73 7.11 30.83
C ASP A 401 11.57 6.94 32.12
N PRO A 402 11.09 6.18 33.13
CA PRO A 402 11.80 5.96 34.39
C PRO A 402 13.05 5.06 34.27
N TYR A 403 13.47 4.62 33.08
CA TYR A 403 14.64 3.74 32.92
C TYR A 403 15.96 4.44 32.57
N LYS A 404 16.03 5.77 32.58
CA LYS A 404 17.26 6.54 32.30
C LYS A 404 18.31 6.61 33.43
N ALA A 405 18.20 5.77 34.45
CA ALA A 405 19.16 5.71 35.57
C ALA A 405 20.27 4.65 35.41
N LEU A 406 20.31 3.92 34.30
CA LEU A 406 21.38 2.98 33.99
C LEU A 406 21.95 3.36 32.62
N VAL A 407 23.27 3.59 32.58
CA VAL A 407 24.06 4.02 31.41
C VAL A 407 24.11 5.53 31.16
N THR A 408 24.68 6.28 32.10
CA THR A 408 25.43 7.51 31.79
C THR A 408 26.74 7.51 32.55
N GLY A 409 27.83 7.29 31.83
CA GLY A 409 29.17 7.27 32.40
C GLY A 409 30.26 7.26 31.34
N CYS A 410 30.16 8.12 30.31
CA CYS A 410 31.34 8.66 29.64
C CYS A 410 30.93 9.81 28.71
N GLU A 411 31.07 11.05 29.18
CA GLU A 411 31.14 12.22 28.31
C GLU A 411 32.60 12.59 28.04
N THR A 412 32.81 13.20 26.88
CA THR A 412 33.95 14.03 26.44
C THR A 412 35.21 13.32 25.95
N SER A 413 35.44 13.49 24.64
CA SER A 413 36.72 13.34 23.99
C SER A 413 37.69 14.45 24.45
N SER A 414 38.87 14.08 24.92
CA SER A 414 40.08 14.87 24.68
C SER A 414 41.30 13.94 24.68
N ALA A 415 42.06 14.02 23.57
CA ALA A 415 43.44 13.60 23.31
C ALA A 415 44.05 12.42 24.09
N LEU A 416 44.65 11.46 23.38
CA LEU A 416 46.00 10.88 23.60
C LEU A 416 46.35 9.86 22.47
N PRO A 417 47.62 9.43 22.30
CA PRO A 417 48.33 9.47 21.02
C PRO A 417 48.29 8.16 20.22
N ALA A 418 48.73 8.25 18.97
CA ALA A 418 48.91 7.12 18.05
C ALA A 418 49.74 5.99 18.70
N LEU A 419 49.15 4.79 18.76
CA LEU A 419 49.83 3.54 19.09
C LEU A 419 50.06 2.73 17.80
N ALA A 420 51.30 2.29 17.63
CA ALA A 420 51.82 1.52 16.50
C ALA A 420 51.10 0.17 16.32
N PRO A 421 51.14 -0.44 15.12
CA PRO A 421 50.48 -1.71 14.86
C PRO A 421 51.20 -2.86 15.59
N GLN A 422 50.47 -3.69 16.32
CA GLN A 422 50.97 -4.98 16.79
C GLN A 422 50.43 -6.10 15.91
N ASP A 423 51.36 -6.92 15.41
CA ASP A 423 51.15 -8.13 14.63
C ASP A 423 50.34 -9.18 15.41
N HIS A 424 49.32 -9.74 14.77
CA HIS A 424 48.75 -11.03 15.15
C HIS A 424 48.80 -12.00 13.95
N PRO A 425 49.20 -13.26 14.16
CA PRO A 425 49.52 -14.20 13.09
C PRO A 425 48.25 -14.70 12.38
N SER A 426 48.32 -14.72 11.04
CA SER A 426 47.34 -15.32 10.16
C SER A 426 47.33 -16.84 10.28
N ALA A 427 46.20 -17.41 10.70
CA ALA A 427 45.94 -18.84 10.52
C ALA A 427 45.42 -19.08 9.10
N PRO A 428 45.96 -20.04 8.33
CA PRO A 428 45.46 -20.34 6.99
C PRO A 428 44.11 -21.07 7.05
N ALA A 429 43.23 -20.73 6.12
CA ALA A 429 41.95 -21.42 5.92
C ALA A 429 42.19 -22.88 5.44
N PRO A 430 41.35 -23.85 5.86
CA PRO A 430 41.46 -25.22 5.38
C PRO A 430 41.08 -25.32 3.89
N PRO A 431 41.70 -26.26 3.14
CA PRO A 431 41.44 -26.41 1.71
C PRO A 431 40.03 -26.97 1.43
N PHE A 432 39.45 -26.50 0.34
CA PHE A 432 38.21 -26.99 -0.25
C PHE A 432 38.46 -28.40 -0.82
N GLU A 433 37.76 -29.42 -0.34
CA GLU A 433 37.73 -30.74 -0.98
C GLU A 433 36.72 -30.69 -2.15
N GLU A 434 37.19 -30.94 -3.37
CA GLU A 434 36.37 -31.17 -4.56
C GLU A 434 35.72 -32.55 -4.46
N GLU A 435 34.40 -32.58 -4.34
CA GLU A 435 33.62 -33.82 -4.42
C GLU A 435 33.58 -34.30 -5.88
N GLU A 436 34.31 -35.37 -6.19
CA GLU A 436 34.29 -36.03 -7.50
C GLU A 436 32.89 -36.59 -7.83
N ARG A 437 32.36 -36.15 -8.97
CA ARG A 437 31.12 -36.64 -9.57
C ARG A 437 31.40 -38.01 -10.23
N PRO A 438 30.71 -39.11 -9.89
CA PRO A 438 30.93 -40.37 -10.60
C PRO A 438 30.32 -40.30 -12.02
N ALA A 439 31.12 -40.71 -13.00
CA ALA A 439 30.72 -40.87 -14.38
C ALA A 439 29.71 -42.01 -14.55
N SER A 440 28.79 -41.82 -15.48
CA SER A 440 27.80 -42.78 -15.95
C SER A 440 28.41 -44.04 -16.58
N GLU A 441 27.84 -45.20 -16.25
CA GLU A 441 27.69 -46.35 -17.16
C GLU A 441 26.21 -46.70 -17.29
#